data_AF-A0A916NUA7-F1
#
_entry.id   AF-A0A916NUA7-F1
#
_cell.length_a   1.000
_cell.length_b   1.000
_cell.length_c   1.000
_cell.angle_alpha   90.00
_cell.angle_beta   90.00
_cell.angle_gamma   90.00
#
_symmetry.space_group_name_H-M   'P 1'
#
loop_
_entity.id
_entity.type
_entity.pdbx_description
1 polymer ?
#
loop_
_entity_poly.entity_id
_entity_poly.type
_entity_poly.pdbx_seq_one_letter_code
_entity_poly.pdbx_strand_id
1 'polypeptide(L)' 'MQIKKDLALTNKLLSQGMVSTRDPETGFRYIICASCPNDGGDGTVSRIDRKDNVVERVLFCCSTCGKEFAVKPEDIFLA' A
#
# COMPACT_ATOMS: atom_id res chain seq x y z
N MET A 1 15.47 -2.61 4.13
CA MET A 1 14.15 -2.58 3.46
C MET A 1 14.25 -1.57 2.32
N GLN A 2 13.91 -1.98 1.10
CA GLN A 2 13.95 -1.07 -0.04
C GLN A 2 12.59 -0.39 -0.16
N ILE A 3 12.52 0.90 0.19
CA ILE A 3 11.29 1.67 0.09
C ILE A 3 11.25 2.35 -1.27
N LYS A 4 10.21 2.06 -2.07
CA LYS A 4 10.01 2.66 -3.39
C LYS A 4 8.73 3.49 -3.41
N LYS A 5 8.84 4.78 -3.69
CA LYS A 5 7.70 5.63 -4.03
C LYS A 5 7.55 5.65 -5.55
N ASP A 6 6.53 4.97 -6.05
CA ASP A 6 6.23 4.85 -7.47
C ASP A 6 4.72 4.88 -7.69
N LEU A 7 4.20 6.08 -7.97
CA LEU A 7 2.76 6.31 -8.14
C LEU A 7 2.20 5.58 -9.35
N ALA A 8 2.96 5.47 -10.44
CA ALA A 8 2.51 4.78 -11.65
C ALA A 8 2.35 3.28 -11.38
N LEU A 9 3.33 2.66 -10.71
CA LEU A 9 3.24 1.27 -10.28
C LEU A 9 2.11 1.06 -9.26
N THR A 10 1.98 1.96 -8.28
CA THR A 10 0.91 1.89 -7.28
C THR A 10 -0.47 1.91 -7.94
N ASN A 11 -0.73 2.88 -8.82
CA ASN A 11 -1.99 2.97 -9.56
C ASN A 11 -2.24 1.74 -10.44
N LYS A 12 -1.20 1.20 -11.07
CA LYS A 12 -1.30 -0.05 -11.84
C LYS A 12 -1.70 -1.23 -10.97
N LEU A 13 -1.15 -1.36 -9.77
CA LEU A 13 -1.51 -2.44 -8.86
C LEU A 13 -2.97 -2.32 -8.41
N LEU A 14 -3.37 -1.13 -7.97
CA LEU A 14 -4.74 -0.86 -7.50
C LEU A 14 -5.77 -1.11 -8.61
N SER A 15 -5.51 -0.68 -9.85
CA SER A 15 -6.42 -0.93 -10.99
C SER A 15 -6.52 -2.41 -11.37
N GLN A 16 -5.53 -3.23 -11.00
CA GLN A 16 -5.52 -4.68 -11.21
C GLN A 16 -6.03 -5.47 -9.99
N GLY A 17 -6.55 -4.80 -8.95
CA GLY A 17 -7.03 -5.48 -7.74
C GLY A 17 -5.92 -5.95 -6.80
N MET A 18 -4.67 -5.57 -7.08
CA MET A 18 -3.46 -6.02 -6.40
C MET A 18 -2.95 -5.00 -5.37
N VAL A 19 -2.32 -5.50 -4.32
CA VAL A 19 -1.69 -4.69 -3.25
C VAL A 19 -0.24 -5.11 -2.97
N SER A 20 0.30 -5.98 -3.82
CA SER A 20 1.67 -6.45 -3.75
C SER A 20 2.16 -6.79 -5.14
N THR A 21 3.45 -6.63 -5.37
CA THR A 21 4.11 -7.03 -6.61
C THR A 21 5.42 -7.75 -6.31
N ARG A 22 5.97 -8.41 -7.31
CA ARG A 22 7.29 -9.03 -7.22
C ARG A 22 8.22 -8.38 -8.22
N ASP A 23 9.40 -8.00 -7.77
CA ASP A 23 10.48 -7.56 -8.63
C ASP A 23 10.92 -8.74 -9.51
N PRO A 24 10.90 -8.60 -10.85
CA PRO A 24 11.20 -9.72 -11.75
C PRO A 24 12.69 -10.07 -11.78
N GLU A 25 13.58 -9.14 -11.43
CA GLU A 25 15.03 -9.34 -11.48
C GLU A 25 15.55 -9.95 -10.18
N THR A 26 15.14 -9.38 -9.04
CA THR A 26 15.61 -9.79 -7.71
C THR A 26 14.69 -10.81 -7.05
N GLY A 27 13.46 -10.95 -7.54
CA GLY A 27 12.43 -11.77 -6.91
C GLY A 27 11.89 -11.20 -5.59
N PHE A 28 12.30 -9.99 -5.20
CA PHE A 28 11.84 -9.36 -3.97
C PHE A 28 10.35 -9.05 -4.03
N ARG A 29 9.61 -9.36 -2.97
CA ARG A 29 8.17 -9.07 -2.90
C ARG A 29 7.97 -7.74 -2.19
N TYR A 30 7.37 -6.81 -2.91
CA TYR A 30 6.92 -5.54 -2.35
C TYR A 30 5.45 -5.61 -1.99
N ILE A 31 5.09 -5.03 -0.86
CA ILE A 31 3.71 -4.75 -0.48
C ILE A 31 3.48 -3.25 -0.40
N ILE A 32 2.25 -2.79 -0.66
CA ILE A 32 1.93 -1.38 -0.42
C ILE A 32 1.82 -1.12 1.09
N CYS A 33 2.38 0.01 1.50
CA CYS A 33 2.39 0.52 2.86
C CYS A 33 2.12 2.03 2.83
N ALA A 34 1.80 2.59 3.99
CA ALA A 34 1.57 4.03 4.14
C ALA A 34 2.06 4.52 5.49
N SER A 35 2.47 5.79 5.57
CA SER A 35 2.83 6.41 6.85
C SER A 35 1.57 6.86 7.57
N CYS A 36 1.49 6.53 8.85
CA CYS A 36 0.36 6.91 9.69
C CYS A 36 0.27 8.43 9.82
N PRO A 37 -0.89 9.06 9.54
CA PRO A 37 -1.05 10.51 9.66
C PRO A 37 -1.02 11.00 11.12
N ASN A 38 -1.17 10.09 12.09
CA ASN A 38 -1.20 10.44 13.52
C ASN A 38 0.20 10.55 14.15
N ASP A 39 1.12 9.65 13.78
CA ASP A 39 2.43 9.52 14.45
C ASP A 39 3.59 9.20 13.50
N GLY A 40 3.34 9.11 12.19
CA GLY A 40 4.35 8.78 11.18
C GLY A 40 4.80 7.31 11.17
N GLY A 41 4.23 6.45 12.03
CA GLY A 41 4.56 5.03 12.08
C GLY A 41 4.13 4.28 10.81
N ASP A 42 4.73 3.10 10.60
CA ASP A 42 4.43 2.28 9.43
C ASP A 42 3.03 1.66 9.53
N GLY A 43 2.25 1.84 8.47
CA GLY A 43 0.95 1.22 8.26
C GLY A 43 1.02 0.14 7.18
N THR A 44 0.52 -1.06 7.51
CA THR A 44 0.40 -2.19 6.59
C THR A 44 -1.06 -2.42 6.21
N VAL A 45 -1.31 -3.04 5.05
CA VAL A 45 -2.68 -3.30 4.56
C VAL A 45 -3.48 -4.10 5.59
N SER A 46 -4.58 -3.53 6.07
CA SER A 46 -5.54 -4.20 6.95
C SER A 46 -6.79 -4.66 6.21
N ARG A 47 -7.27 -3.84 5.27
CA ARG A 47 -8.47 -4.11 4.49
C ARG A 47 -8.34 -3.58 3.07
N ILE A 48 -8.96 -4.29 2.14
CA ILE A 48 -9.02 -3.91 0.72
C ILE A 48 -10.48 -3.95 0.31
N ASP A 49 -11.03 -2.81 -0.06
CA ASP A 49 -12.36 -2.71 -0.65
C ASP A 49 -12.23 -2.70 -2.17
N ARG A 50 -12.90 -3.65 -2.82
CA ARG A 50 -12.86 -3.82 -4.28
C ARG A 50 -14.24 -3.61 -4.89
N LYS A 51 -14.25 -3.06 -6.09
CA LYS A 51 -15.43 -2.96 -6.96
C LYS A 51 -15.00 -3.32 -8.37
N ASP A 52 -15.72 -4.27 -9.00
CA ASP A 52 -15.44 -4.70 -10.37
C ASP A 52 -13.97 -5.09 -10.64
N ASN A 53 -13.33 -5.75 -9.66
CA ASN A 53 -11.91 -6.12 -9.62
C ASN A 53 -10.88 -4.97 -9.51
N VAL A 54 -11.35 -3.74 -9.35
CA VAL A 54 -10.51 -2.57 -9.04
C VAL A 54 -10.46 -2.36 -7.53
N VAL A 55 -9.30 -2.00 -6.99
CA VAL A 55 -9.18 -1.52 -5.60
C VAL A 55 -9.68 -0.09 -5.52
N GLU A 56 -10.82 0.11 -4.88
CA GLU A 56 -11.40 1.44 -4.64
C GLU A 56 -10.75 2.12 -3.43
N ARG A 57 -10.44 1.30 -2.41
CA ARG A 57 -9.87 1.80 -1.15
C ARG A 57 -9.01 0.73 -0.48
N VAL A 58 -7.90 1.18 0.08
CA VAL A 58 -7.06 0.38 0.99
C VAL A 58 -7.09 1.04 2.35
N LEU A 59 -7.37 0.25 3.38
CA LEU A 59 -7.11 0.66 4.76
C LEU A 59 -5.79 0.08 5.22
N PHE A 60 -5.05 0.90 5.93
CA PHE A 60 -3.79 0.57 6.57
C PHE A 60 -3.99 0.59 8.07
N CYS A 61 -3.40 -0.36 8.79
CA CYS A 61 -3.35 -0.33 10.24
C CYS A 61 -1.95 0.08 10.69
N CYS A 62 -1.87 1.17 11.47
CA CYS A 62 -0.62 1.64 12.03
C CYS A 62 -0.10 0.64 13.07
N SER A 63 1.14 0.18 12.89
CA SER A 63 1.82 -0.71 13.83
C SER A 63 2.10 -0.04 15.19
N THR A 64 2.17 1.29 15.25
CA THR A 64 2.46 2.06 16.46
C THR A 64 1.20 2.38 17.28
N CYS A 65 0.22 3.07 16.69
CA CYS A 65 -1.00 3.46 17.42
C CYS A 65 -2.20 2.51 17.24
N GLY A 66 -2.11 1.52 16.37
CA GLY A 66 -3.16 0.52 16.12
C GLY A 66 -4.40 1.04 15.40
N LYS A 67 -4.41 2.31 14.96
CA LYS A 67 -5.54 2.90 14.24
C LYS A 67 -5.53 2.50 12.77
N GLU A 68 -6.71 2.23 12.24
CA GLU A 68 -6.91 2.10 10.79
C GLU A 68 -7.06 3.49 10.15
N PHE A 69 -6.47 3.64 8.97
CA PHE A 69 -6.53 4.87 8.21
C PHE A 69 -6.50 4.58 6.71
N ALA A 70 -7.01 5.53 5.92
CA ALA A 70 -6.91 5.50 4.46
C ALA A 70 -6.02 6.64 4.01
N VAL A 71 -5.29 6.41 2.93
CA VAL A 71 -4.49 7.44 2.26
C VAL A 71 -4.78 7.44 0.77
N LYS A 72 -4.39 8.52 0.10
CA LYS A 72 -4.44 8.59 -1.35
C LYS A 72 -3.29 7.77 -1.95
N PRO A 73 -3.39 7.32 -3.21
CA PRO A 73 -2.32 6.59 -3.88
C PRO A 73 -0.96 7.29 -3.90
N GLU A 74 -0.93 8.63 -3.86
CA GLU A 74 0.28 9.46 -3.81
C GLU A 74 1.09 9.34 -2.50
N ASP A 75 0.43 8.94 -1.42
CA ASP A 75 1.05 8.75 -0.10
C ASP A 75 1.46 7.29 0.18
N ILE A 76 1.13 6.39 -0.74
CA ILE A 76 1.47 4.97 -0.66
C ILE A 76 2.92 4.75 -1.14
N PHE A 77 3.63 3.85 -0.46
CA PHE A 77 4.94 3.38 -0.87
C PHE A 77 4.99 1.86 -0.89
N LEU A 78 5.95 1.31 -1.64
CA LEU A 78 6.23 -0.12 -1.70
C LEU A 78 7.39 -0.45 -0.77
N ALA A 79 7.22 -1.45 0.08
CA ALA A 79 8.16 -1.87 1.12
C ALA A 79 8.38 -3.39 1.11
#